data_AF-A9KT56-F1
#
_entry.id   AF-A9KT56-F1
#
_cell.length_a   1.000
_cell.length_b   1.000
_cell.length_c   1.000
_cell.angle_alpha   90.00
_cell.angle_beta   90.00
_cell.angle_gamma   90.00
#
_symmetry.space_group_name_H-M   'P 1'
#
loop_
_entity.id
_entity.type
_entity.pdbx_description
1 polymer ?
#
loop_
_entity_poly.entity_id
_entity_poly.type
_entity_poly.pdbx_seq_one_letter_code
_entity_poly.pdbx_strand_id
1 'polypeptide(L)' 'MTYERYTNAYRGSWMSVMSPGDKMKTYSGFLESVSGLYFAGHRIMPPGGLPTALVTGRKAAQMVCHQFDVMFR' A
#
# COMPACT_ATOMS: atom_id res chain seq x y z
N MET A 1 -4.90 13.76 17.88
CA MET A 1 -3.69 13.32 17.13
C MET A 1 -3.78 13.85 15.70
N THR A 2 -2.78 14.60 15.22
CA THR A 2 -2.81 15.33 13.94
C THR A 2 -2.93 14.40 12.73
N TYR A 3 -2.14 13.32 12.67
CA TYR A 3 -2.19 12.39 11.53
C TYR A 3 -3.50 11.59 11.43
N GLU A 4 -4.08 11.15 12.55
CA GLU A 4 -5.41 10.50 12.53
C GLU A 4 -6.48 11.44 11.95
N ARG A 5 -6.47 12.71 12.37
CA ARG A 5 -7.46 13.70 11.91
C ARG A 5 -7.32 14.05 10.43
N TYR A 6 -6.08 14.19 9.93
CA TYR A 6 -5.84 14.70 8.58
C TYR A 6 -5.68 13.60 7.51
N THR A 7 -5.16 12.43 7.87
CA THR A 7 -4.84 11.37 6.91
C THR A 7 -5.49 10.04 7.25
N ASN A 8 -6.32 10.00 8.30
CA ASN A 8 -6.96 8.79 8.81
C ASN A 8 -5.95 7.66 9.08
N ALA A 9 -4.74 8.04 9.47
CA ALA A 9 -3.67 7.12 9.77
C ALA A 9 -3.99 6.35 11.05
N TYR A 10 -4.16 5.03 10.98
CA TYR A 10 -4.39 4.19 12.16
C TYR A 10 -3.29 4.41 13.22
N ARG A 11 -3.69 4.67 14.47
CA ARG A 11 -2.82 5.02 15.61
C ARG A 11 -1.89 6.19 15.32
N GLY A 12 -2.31 7.10 14.44
CA GLY A 12 -1.58 8.25 13.90
C GLY A 12 -0.15 7.93 13.48
N SER A 13 0.07 6.72 12.99
CA SER A 13 1.38 6.30 12.54
C SER A 13 1.75 7.02 11.25
N TRP A 14 2.94 7.62 11.23
CA TRP A 14 3.52 8.26 10.05
C TRP A 14 4.24 7.25 9.14
N MET A 15 4.54 6.07 9.67
CA MET A 15 5.20 4.94 9.01
C MET A 15 4.35 3.66 9.11
N SER A 16 4.91 2.52 8.68
CA SER A 16 4.32 1.20 8.89
C SER A 16 4.21 0.89 10.39
N VAL A 17 3.11 0.25 10.79
CA VAL A 17 2.88 -0.18 12.17
C VAL A 17 3.54 -1.54 12.36
N MET A 18 4.51 -1.62 13.27
CA MET A 18 5.24 -2.85 13.59
C MET A 18 5.42 -2.97 15.10
N SER A 19 5.35 -4.19 15.62
CA SER A 19 5.69 -4.51 17.00
C SER A 19 7.18 -4.85 17.09
N PRO A 20 7.81 -4.70 18.28
CA PRO A 20 9.18 -5.18 18.48
C PRO A 20 9.30 -6.68 18.12
N GLY A 21 10.24 -7.02 17.25
CA GLY A 21 10.45 -8.40 16.77
C GLY A 21 9.57 -8.83 15.58
N ASP A 22 8.68 -7.97 15.08
CA ASP A 22 7.91 -8.28 13.87
C ASP A 22 8.83 -8.40 12.64
N LYS A 23 8.56 -9.42 11.83
CA LYS A 23 9.19 -9.56 10.51
C LYS A 23 8.62 -8.51 9.55
N MET A 24 9.46 -8.03 8.64
CA MET A 24 9.00 -7.19 7.52
C MET A 24 8.04 -7.99 6.64
N LYS A 25 6.75 -7.63 6.66
CA LYS A 25 5.69 -8.26 5.87
C LYS A 25 5.25 -7.34 4.75
N THR A 26 5.18 -7.87 3.54
CA THR A 26 4.63 -7.18 2.38
C THR A 26 3.26 -7.77 2.06
N TYR A 27 2.25 -6.92 1.99
CA TYR A 27 0.93 -7.29 1.54
C TYR A 27 0.89 -7.34 0.01
N SER A 28 0.08 -8.25 -0.56
CA SER A 28 -0.03 -8.46 -2.02
C SER A 28 -0.48 -7.21 -2.77
N GLY A 29 -1.28 -6.36 -2.14
CA GLY A 29 -1.83 -5.13 -2.75
C GLY A 29 -3.07 -5.38 -3.61
N PHE A 30 -3.65 -6.57 -3.56
CA PHE A 30 -4.92 -6.93 -4.20
C PHE A 30 -5.60 -8.03 -3.38
N LEU A 31 -6.90 -8.18 -3.57
CA LEU A 31 -7.69 -9.22 -2.93
C LEU A 31 -8.23 -10.20 -3.98
N GLU A 32 -7.85 -11.47 -3.89
CA GLU A 32 -8.26 -12.51 -4.85
C GLU A 32 -9.77 -12.68 -4.95
N SER A 33 -10.50 -12.41 -3.86
CA SER A 33 -11.96 -12.52 -3.82
C SER A 33 -12.72 -11.32 -4.39
N VAL A 34 -12.04 -10.18 -4.64
CA VAL A 34 -12.68 -8.95 -5.15
C VAL A 34 -11.92 -8.43 -6.36
N SER A 35 -12.47 -8.71 -7.54
CA SER A 35 -11.97 -8.23 -8.82
C SER A 35 -12.02 -6.70 -8.92
N GLY A 36 -10.97 -6.09 -9.46
CA GLY A 36 -10.90 -4.63 -9.67
C GLY A 36 -10.56 -3.82 -8.42
N LEU A 37 -10.32 -4.47 -7.27
CA LEU A 37 -9.89 -3.79 -6.04
C LEU A 37 -8.38 -3.95 -5.80
N TYR A 38 -7.69 -2.82 -5.78
CA TYR A 38 -6.25 -2.74 -5.59
C TYR A 38 -5.90 -1.76 -4.47
N PHE A 39 -4.86 -2.11 -3.71
CA PHE A 39 -4.37 -1.30 -2.62
C PHE A 39 -2.99 -0.74 -2.95
N ALA A 40 -2.85 0.57 -2.74
CA ALA A 40 -1.61 1.30 -2.88
C ALA A 40 -1.36 2.15 -1.63
N GLY A 41 -0.09 2.37 -1.29
CA GLY A 41 0.30 3.25 -0.21
C GLY A 41 1.41 2.70 0.65
N HIS A 42 1.92 3.56 1.52
CA HIS A 42 3.11 3.29 2.32
C HIS A 42 2.91 2.25 3.44
N ARG A 43 1.70 1.70 3.59
CA ARG A 43 1.39 0.65 4.59
C ARG A 43 1.45 -0.76 4.00
N ILE A 44 1.59 -0.89 2.68
CA ILE A 44 1.61 -2.19 1.98
C ILE A 44 2.91 -2.94 2.24
N MET A 45 4.02 -2.23 2.42
CA MET A 45 5.31 -2.82 2.77
C MET A 45 6.06 -1.90 3.74
N PRO A 46 6.86 -2.44 4.65
CA PRO A 46 7.83 -1.66 5.43
C PRO A 46 9.14 -1.47 4.65
N PRO A 47 9.89 -0.37 4.90
CA PRO A 47 9.49 0.79 5.70
C PRO A 47 8.39 1.61 5.01
N GLY A 48 7.70 2.46 5.77
CA GLY A 48 6.71 3.38 5.20
C GLY A 48 7.37 4.57 4.48
N GLY A 49 6.59 5.62 4.23
CA GLY A 49 7.04 6.85 3.60
C GLY A 49 6.87 6.90 2.07
N LEU A 50 7.41 7.98 1.49
CA LEU A 50 7.18 8.36 0.09
C LEU A 50 7.69 7.34 -0.94
N PRO A 51 8.90 6.76 -0.80
CA PRO A 51 9.39 5.78 -1.78
C PRO A 51 8.46 4.57 -1.89
N THR A 52 7.99 4.08 -0.74
CA THR A 52 7.06 2.96 -0.68
C THR A 52 5.70 3.31 -1.27
N ALA A 53 5.17 4.50 -0.98
CA ALA A 53 3.92 4.97 -1.59
C ALA A 53 4.02 5.02 -3.12
N LEU A 54 5.15 5.50 -3.66
CA LEU A 54 5.39 5.57 -5.10
C LEU A 54 5.46 4.18 -5.74
N VAL A 55 6.28 3.27 -5.18
CA VAL A 55 6.47 1.92 -5.73
C VAL A 55 5.17 1.12 -5.69
N THR A 56 4.44 1.19 -4.58
CA THR A 56 3.16 0.46 -4.42
C THR A 56 2.07 1.03 -5.32
N GLY A 57 2.02 2.35 -5.52
CA GLY A 57 1.14 2.99 -6.50
C GLY A 57 1.43 2.54 -7.93
N ARG A 58 2.70 2.54 -8.34
CA ARG A 58 3.11 2.03 -9.65
C ARG A 58 2.70 0.56 -9.84
N LYS A 59 2.95 -0.28 -8.84
CA LYS A 59 2.57 -1.70 -8.87
C LYS A 59 1.06 -1.88 -9.00
N ALA A 60 0.27 -1.11 -8.25
CA ALA A 60 -1.19 -1.14 -8.36
C ALA A 60 -1.66 -0.79 -9.77
N ALA A 61 -1.12 0.27 -10.36
CA ALA A 61 -1.45 0.65 -11.73
C ALA A 61 -1.04 -0.43 -12.76
N GLN A 62 0.14 -1.05 -12.59
CA GLN A 62 0.57 -2.17 -13.43
C GLN A 62 -0.38 -3.38 -13.32
N MET A 63 -0.86 -3.70 -12.11
CA MET A 63 -1.81 -4.80 -11.90
C MET A 63 -3.17 -4.51 -12.54
N VAL A 64 -3.67 -3.27 -12.42
CA VAL A 64 -4.88 -2.82 -13.13
C VAL A 64 -4.69 -2.98 -14.63
N CYS A 65 -3.57 -2.49 -15.17
CA CYS A 65 -3.27 -2.60 -16.60
C CYS A 65 -3.24 -4.05 -17.07
N HIS A 66 -2.58 -4.93 -16.32
CA HIS A 66 -2.53 -6.36 -16.61
C HIS A 66 -3.92 -7.02 -16.56
N GLN A 67 -4.77 -6.65 -15.61
CA GLN A 67 -6.12 -7.19 -15.51
C GLN A 67 -7.00 -6.83 -16.70
N PHE A 68 -6.87 -5.61 -17.23
CA PHE A 68 -7.68 -5.11 -18.34
C PHE A 68 -7.01 -5.28 -19.71
N ASP A 69 -5.90 -6.02 -19.79
CA ASP A 69 -5.10 -6.21 -21.01
C ASP A 69 -4.73 -4.89 -21.72
N VAL A 70 -4.38 -3.88 -20.91
CA VAL A 70 -3.91 -2.58 -21.41
C VAL A 70 -2.42 -2.41 -21.10
N MET A 71 -1.71 -1.80 -22.04
CA MET A 71 -0.29 -1.51 -21.87
C MET A 71 -0.06 -0.44 -20.79
N PHE A 72 0.75 -0.77 -19.78
CA PHE A 72 1.25 0.19 -18.81
C PHE A 72 2.32 1.08 -19.47
N ARG A 73 2.13 2.41 -19.46
CA ARG A 73 3.02 3.40 -20.09
C ARG A 73 3.72 4.24 -19.04
#